data_AF-A0A9R1UW67-F1
#
_entry.id   AF-A0A9R1UW67-F1
#
_cell.length_a   1.000
_cell.length_b   1.000
_cell.length_c   1.000
_cell.angle_alpha   90.00
_cell.angle_beta   90.00
_cell.angle_gamma   90.00
#
_symmetry.space_group_name_H-M   'P 1'
#
loop_
_entity.id
_entity.type
_entity.pdbx_description
1 polymer ?
#
loop_
_entity_poly.entity_id
_entity_poly.type
_entity_poly.pdbx_seq_one_letter_code
_entity_poly.pdbx_strand_id
1 'polypeptide(L)'
;MSKLRNSPFSSDLRLISIPGDGRCLFRSVVHGACLRAGTPIPKENAAKELADDLRSKVVKELIKRRSETEWFLEGDFETYISHMKRSHVWGGEPELFMSSHVLRVPIRVHMIDKNSKSVKVIADYGQEYGKENPISVLYHDYGHYDLLH
;
A
#
# COMPACT_ATOMS: atom_id res chain seq x y z
N MET A 1 -22.29 -0.46 -18.59
CA MET A 1 -21.27 -1.11 -19.45
C MET A 1 -19.92 -0.49 -19.12
N SER A 2 -19.17 -1.09 -18.20
CA SER A 2 -17.80 -0.66 -17.87
C SER A 2 -16.84 -1.22 -18.92
N LYS A 3 -16.06 -0.34 -19.54
CA LYS A 3 -15.03 -0.71 -20.52
C LYS A 3 -13.91 -1.48 -19.81
N LEU A 4 -13.83 -2.79 -20.04
CA LEU A 4 -12.66 -3.59 -19.74
C LEU A 4 -11.52 -3.07 -20.63
N ARG A 5 -10.54 -2.41 -20.02
CA ARG A 5 -9.29 -2.04 -20.71
C ARG A 5 -8.42 -3.30 -20.79
N ASN A 6 -7.99 -3.66 -22.01
CA ASN A 6 -7.01 -4.71 -22.23
C ASN A 6 -5.77 -4.41 -21.39
N SER A 7 -5.47 -5.32 -20.47
CA SER A 7 -4.41 -5.12 -19.49
C SER A 7 -3.07 -5.58 -20.08
N PRO A 8 -1.97 -4.91 -19.71
CA PRO A 8 -0.61 -5.34 -20.04
C PRO A 8 -0.13 -6.57 -19.23
N PHE A 9 -1.02 -7.26 -18.51
CA PHE A 9 -0.63 -8.31 -17.57
C PHE A 9 -0.30 -9.62 -18.30
N SER A 10 0.78 -10.29 -17.85
CA SER A 10 0.87 -11.75 -17.96
C SER A 10 -0.38 -12.36 -17.32
N SER A 11 -0.90 -13.45 -17.88
CA SER A 11 -2.28 -13.96 -17.75
C SER A 11 -2.86 -14.17 -16.34
N ASP A 12 -2.08 -14.01 -15.28
CA ASP A 12 -2.48 -14.31 -13.90
C ASP A 12 -2.60 -13.09 -12.97
N LEU A 13 -2.21 -11.88 -13.39
CA LEU A 13 -2.30 -10.68 -12.54
C LEU A 13 -3.57 -9.85 -12.82
N ARG A 14 -4.32 -9.56 -11.75
CA ARG A 14 -5.56 -8.79 -11.77
C ARG A 14 -5.37 -7.45 -11.05
N LEU A 15 -5.63 -6.37 -11.78
CA LEU A 15 -5.70 -5.02 -11.20
C LEU A 15 -7.06 -4.77 -10.55
N ILE A 16 -7.04 -4.31 -9.31
CA ILE A 16 -8.22 -3.86 -8.57
C ILE A 16 -8.06 -2.37 -8.29
N SER A 17 -8.88 -1.55 -8.95
CA SER A 17 -8.86 -0.10 -8.80
C SER A 17 -9.32 0.35 -7.43
N ILE A 18 -8.59 1.29 -6.85
CA ILE A 18 -8.83 1.90 -5.56
C ILE A 18 -9.26 3.36 -5.79
N PRO A 19 -10.22 3.90 -5.01
CA PRO A 19 -10.57 5.32 -5.09
C PRO A 19 -9.35 6.22 -4.83
N GLY A 20 -9.17 7.22 -5.69
CA GLY A 20 -8.10 8.22 -5.60
C GLY A 20 -8.40 9.28 -4.54
N ASP A 21 -8.30 8.91 -3.27
CA ASP A 21 -8.29 9.82 -2.14
C ASP A 21 -7.01 9.62 -1.31
N GLY A 22 -6.84 10.38 -0.22
CA GLY A 22 -5.66 10.24 0.63
C GLY A 22 -5.51 8.87 1.32
N ARG A 23 -6.44 7.92 1.12
CA ARG A 23 -6.38 6.57 1.69
C ARG A 23 -5.93 5.51 0.69
N CYS A 24 -5.64 5.85 -0.56
CA CYS A 24 -5.40 4.86 -1.62
C CYS A 24 -4.37 3.79 -1.23
N LEU A 25 -3.23 4.18 -0.67
CA LEU A 25 -2.18 3.28 -0.18
C LEU A 25 -2.69 2.33 0.90
N PHE A 26 -3.28 2.86 1.97
CA PHE A 26 -3.78 2.02 3.06
C PHE A 26 -4.91 1.10 2.60
N ARG A 27 -5.77 1.58 1.68
CA ARG A 27 -6.87 0.80 1.14
C ARG A 27 -6.39 -0.33 0.24
N SER A 28 -5.38 -0.10 -0.61
CA SER A 28 -4.78 -1.16 -1.43
C SER A 28 -4.16 -2.26 -0.54
N VAL A 29 -3.46 -1.86 0.53
CA VAL A 29 -2.89 -2.81 1.50
C VAL A 29 -3.97 -3.59 2.24
N VAL A 30 -5.03 -2.94 2.73
CA VAL A 30 -6.17 -3.62 3.40
C VAL A 30 -6.83 -4.63 2.47
N HIS A 31 -7.11 -4.25 1.22
CA HIS A 31 -7.72 -5.17 0.25
C HIS A 31 -6.81 -6.38 0.00
N GLY A 32 -5.50 -6.15 -0.15
CA GLY A 32 -4.52 -7.24 -0.32
C GLY A 32 -4.44 -8.16 0.89
N ALA A 33 -4.46 -7.61 2.10
CA ALA A 33 -4.51 -8.38 3.35
C ALA A 33 -5.77 -9.25 3.43
N CYS A 34 -6.93 -8.73 3.04
CA CYS A 34 -8.17 -9.50 2.99
C CYS A 34 -8.09 -10.68 2.02
N LEU A 35 -7.64 -10.44 0.78
CA LEU A 35 -7.50 -11.51 -0.21
C LEU A 35 -6.49 -12.57 0.23
N ARG A 36 -5.36 -12.14 0.80
CA ARG A 36 -4.35 -13.05 1.36
C ARG A 36 -4.92 -13.92 2.48
N ALA A 37 -5.83 -13.39 3.29
CA ALA A 37 -6.52 -14.13 4.34
C ALA A 37 -7.70 -14.99 3.83
N GLY A 38 -7.96 -15.02 2.52
CA GLY A 38 -9.10 -15.75 1.94
C GLY A 38 -10.46 -15.08 2.21
N THR A 39 -10.46 -13.80 2.59
CA THR A 39 -11.67 -13.04 2.90
C THR A 39 -12.05 -12.11 1.74
N PRO A 40 -13.35 -11.84 1.54
CA PRO A 40 -13.79 -10.94 0.47
C PRO A 40 -13.31 -9.52 0.71
N ILE A 41 -13.12 -8.77 -0.38
CA ILE A 41 -12.78 -7.35 -0.33
C ILE A 41 -13.91 -6.59 0.38
N PRO A 42 -13.58 -5.74 1.38
CA PRO A 42 -14.58 -4.98 2.11
C PRO A 42 -15.33 -3.99 1.21
N LYS A 43 -16.60 -3.73 1.55
CA LYS A 43 -17.38 -2.64 0.93
C LYS A 43 -16.77 -1.28 1.26
N GLU A 44 -17.06 -0.26 0.45
CA GLU A 44 -16.41 1.04 0.49
C GLU A 44 -16.32 1.68 1.90
N ASN A 45 -17.42 1.71 2.66
CA ASN A 45 -17.41 2.27 4.02
C ASN A 45 -16.50 1.48 4.98
N ALA A 46 -16.56 0.15 4.94
CA ALA A 46 -15.69 -0.70 5.76
C ALA A 46 -14.23 -0.60 5.32
N ALA A 47 -13.96 -0.53 4.02
CA ALA A 47 -12.63 -0.34 3.47
C ALA A 47 -12.00 0.99 3.94
N LYS A 48 -12.81 2.05 4.02
CA LYS A 48 -12.40 3.35 4.56
C LYS A 48 -12.02 3.26 6.04
N GLU A 49 -12.85 2.63 6.86
CA GLU A 49 -12.59 2.46 8.30
C GLU A 49 -11.34 1.61 8.55
N LEU A 50 -11.20 0.50 7.83
CA LEU A 50 -10.02 -0.37 7.92
C LEU A 50 -8.74 0.34 7.45
N ALA A 51 -8.82 1.18 6.42
CA ALA A 51 -7.68 1.98 5.95
C ALA A 51 -7.26 3.02 7.01
N ASP A 52 -8.22 3.66 7.68
CA ASP A 52 -7.94 4.62 8.77
C ASP A 52 -7.38 3.92 10.02
N ASP A 53 -7.87 2.71 10.35
CA ASP A 53 -7.32 1.88 11.42
C ASP A 53 -5.88 1.43 11.11
N LEU A 54 -5.62 0.95 9.88
CA LEU A 54 -4.27 0.61 9.45
C LEU A 54 -3.32 1.82 9.54
N ARG A 55 -3.75 2.99 9.07
CA ARG A 55 -3.00 4.25 9.22
C ARG A 55 -2.67 4.55 10.68
N SER A 56 -3.64 4.43 11.58
CA SER A 56 -3.41 4.66 13.02
C SER A 56 -2.35 3.71 13.59
N LYS A 57 -2.38 2.42 13.19
CA LYS A 57 -1.38 1.43 13.59
C LYS A 57 0.00 1.71 12.99
N VAL A 58 0.05 2.10 11.72
CA VAL A 58 1.29 2.51 11.03
C VAL A 58 1.95 3.70 11.72
N VAL A 59 1.17 4.72 12.08
CA VAL A 59 1.70 5.88 12.85
C VAL A 59 2.27 5.45 14.20
N LYS A 60 1.60 4.54 14.92
CA LYS A 60 2.13 4.01 16.18
C LYS A 60 3.43 3.24 15.97
N GLU A 61 3.53 2.48 14.88
CA GLU A 61 4.72 1.71 14.55
C GLU A 61 5.88 2.64 14.13
N LEU A 62 5.62 3.73 13.38
CA LEU A 62 6.62 4.77 13.08
C LEU A 62 7.22 5.36 14.36
N ILE A 63 6.38 5.74 15.33
CA ILE A 63 6.81 6.29 16.61
C ILE A 63 7.66 5.27 17.38
N LYS A 64 7.19 4.03 17.44
CA LYS A 64 7.89 2.93 18.13
C LYS A 64 9.26 2.64 17.50
N ARG A 65 9.38 2.80 16.19
CA ARG A 65 10.59 2.54 15.40
C ARG A 65 11.27 3.82 14.93
N ARG A 66 11.17 4.91 15.69
CA ARG A 66 11.74 6.20 15.34
C ARG A 66 13.21 6.11 14.93
N SER A 67 14.02 5.36 15.69
CA SER A 67 15.46 5.18 15.39
C SER A 67 15.75 4.52 14.05
N GLU A 68 14.82 3.70 13.53
CA GLU A 68 14.94 3.03 12.24
C GLU A 68 14.41 3.89 11.09
N THR A 69 13.48 4.81 11.37
CA THR A 69 12.67 5.49 10.36
C THR A 69 12.99 6.97 10.17
N GLU A 70 13.33 7.69 11.24
CA GLU A 70 13.45 9.15 11.25
C GLU A 70 14.43 9.68 10.21
N TRP A 71 15.55 8.98 9.97
CA TRP A 71 16.59 9.43 9.06
C TRP A 71 16.17 9.50 7.59
N PHE A 72 15.10 8.81 7.18
CA PHE A 72 14.58 8.84 5.81
C PHE A 72 13.20 9.51 5.68
N LEU A 73 12.64 10.05 6.77
CA LEU A 73 11.41 10.84 6.70
C LEU A 73 11.71 12.24 6.17
N GLU A 74 10.80 12.76 5.34
CA GLU A 74 10.90 14.12 4.85
C GLU A 74 10.48 15.12 5.94
N GLY A 75 11.42 15.97 6.37
CA GLY A 75 11.18 17.04 7.33
C GLY A 75 11.33 16.59 8.79
N ASP A 76 10.73 17.38 9.69
CA ASP A 76 10.74 17.10 11.13
C ASP A 76 9.83 15.91 11.47
N PHE A 77 10.31 15.01 12.32
CA PHE A 77 9.62 13.77 12.68
C PHE A 77 8.24 14.04 13.29
N GLU A 78 8.14 14.95 14.25
CA GLU A 78 6.87 15.23 14.94
C GLU A 78 5.85 15.83 13.97
N THR A 79 6.31 16.73 13.10
CA THR A 79 5.51 17.31 12.01
C THR A 79 5.01 16.23 11.06
N TYR A 80 5.89 15.33 10.61
CA TYR A 80 5.55 14.19 9.75
C TYR A 80 4.46 13.32 10.39
N ILE A 81 4.67 12.91 11.64
CA ILE A 81 3.71 12.10 12.40
C ILE A 81 2.37 12.82 12.56
N SER A 82 2.38 14.13 12.85
CA SER A 82 1.15 14.91 12.98
C SER A 82 0.34 14.95 11.68
N HIS A 83 1.02 15.04 10.54
CA HIS A 83 0.39 15.03 9.22
C HIS A 83 -0.13 13.63 8.89
N MET A 84 0.66 12.58 9.09
CA MET A 84 0.29 11.23 8.68
C MET A 84 -0.97 10.70 9.39
N LYS A 85 -1.25 11.20 10.61
CA LYS A 85 -2.51 10.93 11.34
C LYS A 85 -3.76 11.40 10.59
N ARG A 86 -3.67 12.41 9.71
CA ARG A 86 -4.82 12.99 9.00
C ARG A 86 -5.19 12.12 7.80
N SER A 87 -6.42 11.61 7.77
CA SER A 87 -6.85 10.61 6.78
C SER A 87 -6.77 11.00 5.29
N HIS A 88 -6.58 12.28 4.97
CA HIS A 88 -6.44 12.78 3.60
C HIS A 88 -4.98 12.96 3.17
N VAL A 89 -4.01 12.76 4.08
CA VAL A 89 -2.59 12.80 3.75
C VAL A 89 -2.20 11.50 3.07
N TRP A 90 -1.48 11.61 1.96
CA TRP A 90 -1.06 10.48 1.14
C TRP A 90 0.07 9.75 1.87
N GLY A 91 0.05 8.43 1.83
CA GLY A 91 1.16 7.62 2.32
C GLY A 91 2.19 7.37 1.21
N GLY A 92 3.37 6.90 1.61
CA GLY A 92 4.43 6.47 0.69
C GLY A 92 5.20 5.25 1.18
N GLU A 93 6.48 5.22 0.84
CA GLU A 93 7.42 4.18 1.25
C GLU A 93 7.50 3.97 2.77
N PRO A 94 7.56 5.02 3.63
CA PRO A 94 7.57 4.83 5.08
C PRO A 94 6.33 4.08 5.59
N GLU A 95 5.15 4.42 5.07
CA GLU A 95 3.90 3.77 5.42
C GLU A 95 3.83 2.32 4.93
N LEU A 96 4.36 2.01 3.74
CA LEU A 96 4.43 0.64 3.23
C LEU A 96 5.37 -0.22 4.07
N PHE A 97 6.55 0.32 4.41
CA PHE A 97 7.51 -0.37 5.26
C PHE A 97 6.89 -0.68 6.64
N MET A 98 6.26 0.31 7.28
CA MET A 98 5.61 0.09 8.57
C MET A 98 4.36 -0.79 8.47
N SER A 99 3.61 -0.74 7.37
CA SER A 99 2.48 -1.64 7.13
C SER A 99 2.92 -3.09 7.12
N SER A 100 4.12 -3.38 6.58
CA SER A 100 4.68 -4.73 6.58
C SER A 100 4.93 -5.25 8.01
N HIS A 101 5.42 -4.39 8.92
CA HIS A 101 5.57 -4.73 10.34
C HIS A 101 4.24 -4.87 11.09
N VAL A 102 3.29 -3.96 10.84
CA VAL A 102 1.97 -3.98 11.47
C VAL A 102 1.21 -5.26 11.11
N LEU A 103 1.24 -5.66 9.85
CA LEU A 103 0.54 -6.85 9.35
C LEU A 103 1.38 -8.12 9.45
N ARG A 104 2.70 -8.00 9.68
CA ARG A 104 3.68 -9.09 9.68
C ARG A 104 3.63 -9.92 8.41
N VAL A 105 3.62 -9.25 7.26
CA VAL A 105 3.61 -9.87 5.92
C VAL A 105 4.48 -9.06 4.97
N PRO A 106 5.09 -9.71 3.95
CA PRO A 106 5.82 -8.98 2.92
C PRO A 106 4.86 -8.15 2.04
N ILE A 107 5.32 -6.98 1.63
CA ILE A 107 4.62 -6.08 0.70
C ILE A 107 5.51 -5.85 -0.52
N ARG A 108 4.95 -6.04 -1.71
CA ARG A 108 5.64 -5.84 -2.98
C ARG A 108 5.04 -4.68 -3.74
N VAL A 109 5.88 -3.75 -4.17
CA VAL A 109 5.44 -2.59 -4.95
C VAL A 109 5.80 -2.81 -6.41
N HIS A 110 4.79 -2.71 -7.25
CA HIS A 110 4.89 -2.78 -8.68
C HIS A 110 4.69 -1.41 -9.32
N MET A 111 5.20 -1.23 -10.52
CA MET A 111 4.90 -0.07 -11.37
C MET A 111 4.79 -0.52 -12.83
N ILE A 112 3.97 0.16 -13.63
CA ILE A 112 3.96 -0.04 -15.07
C ILE A 112 5.10 0.77 -15.67
N ASP A 113 6.04 0.09 -16.31
CA ASP A 113 7.08 0.71 -17.10
C ASP A 113 6.49 1.28 -18.39
N LYS A 114 6.55 2.61 -18.57
CA LYS A 114 5.91 3.29 -19.70
C LYS A 114 6.48 2.90 -21.07
N ASN A 115 7.75 2.52 -21.12
CA ASN A 115 8.43 2.20 -22.37
C ASN A 115 8.07 0.78 -22.84
N SER A 116 8.21 -0.19 -21.95
CA SER A 116 7.92 -1.60 -22.24
C SER A 116 6.46 -1.97 -22.07
N LYS A 117 5.65 -1.09 -21.46
CA LYS A 117 4.28 -1.38 -21.01
C LYS A 117 4.19 -2.64 -20.14
N SER A 118 5.27 -2.97 -19.43
CA SER A 118 5.35 -4.16 -18.59
C SER A 118 5.26 -3.79 -17.10
N VAL A 119 4.80 -4.73 -16.27
CA VAL A 119 4.82 -4.57 -14.82
C VAL A 119 6.20 -4.94 -14.31
N LYS A 120 6.84 -4.03 -13.57
CA LYS A 120 8.10 -4.29 -12.86
C LYS A 120 7.92 -4.14 -11.36
N VAL A 121 8.69 -4.92 -10.60
CA VAL A 121 8.85 -4.73 -9.16
C VAL A 121 9.82 -3.59 -8.94
N ILE A 122 9.45 -2.64 -8.08
CA ILE A 122 10.30 -1.48 -7.74
C ILE A 122 10.75 -1.46 -6.28
N ALA A 123 10.03 -2.16 -5.39
CA ALA A 123 10.41 -2.30 -3.99
C ALA A 123 9.78 -3.56 -3.37
N ASP A 124 10.44 -4.12 -2.35
CA ASP A 124 9.93 -5.17 -1.48
C ASP A 124 10.18 -4.75 -0.02
N TYR A 125 9.17 -4.86 0.83
CA TYR A 125 9.24 -4.57 2.27
C TYR A 125 8.82 -5.79 3.10
N GLY A 126 9.33 -5.89 4.34
CA GLY A 126 8.92 -6.94 5.29
C GLY A 126 9.39 -8.35 4.91
N GLN A 127 10.53 -8.46 4.23
CA GLN A 127 11.08 -9.76 3.78
C GLN A 127 11.40 -10.70 4.96
N GLU A 128 11.60 -10.17 6.17
CA GLU A 128 11.76 -10.92 7.41
C GLU A 128 10.48 -11.67 7.84
N TYR A 129 9.33 -11.31 7.27
CA TYR A 129 8.06 -12.02 7.49
C TYR A 129 7.77 -13.10 6.43
N GLY A 130 8.72 -13.34 5.54
CA GLY A 130 8.63 -14.33 4.46
C GLY A 130 8.79 -13.70 3.08
N LYS A 131 8.91 -14.55 2.06
CA LYS A 131 9.06 -14.15 0.65
C LYS A 131 7.88 -14.57 -0.22
N GLU A 132 6.97 -15.37 0.34
CA GLU A 132 5.85 -15.95 -0.38
C GLU A 132 4.57 -15.16 -0.14
N ASN A 133 3.72 -15.12 -1.17
CA ASN A 133 2.40 -14.51 -1.13
C ASN A 133 2.39 -13.08 -0.54
N PRO A 134 3.17 -12.14 -1.11
CA PRO A 134 3.18 -10.75 -0.66
C PRO A 134 1.88 -10.04 -0.98
N ILE A 135 1.58 -8.99 -0.21
CA ILE A 135 0.57 -8.02 -0.63
C ILE A 135 1.20 -7.20 -1.76
N SER A 136 0.68 -7.37 -2.98
CA SER A 136 1.22 -6.70 -4.17
C SER A 136 0.41 -5.44 -4.48
N VAL A 137 1.04 -4.26 -4.41
CA VAL A 137 0.40 -2.98 -4.75
C VAL A 137 0.97 -2.43 -6.04
N LEU A 138 0.16 -1.72 -6.82
CA LEU A 138 0.61 -1.03 -8.03
C LEU A 138 0.70 0.46 -7.77
N TYR A 139 1.91 0.99 -7.79
CA TYR A 139 2.19 2.42 -7.75
C TYR A 139 2.02 3.05 -9.13
N HIS A 140 1.31 4.18 -9.17
CA HIS A 140 1.22 5.06 -10.32
C HIS A 140 2.05 6.32 -10.05
N ASP A 141 2.75 6.79 -11.07
CA ASP A 141 3.73 7.90 -11.01
C ASP A 141 3.17 9.27 -10.57
N TYR A 142 1.86 9.39 -10.41
CA TYR A 142 1.17 10.55 -9.87
C TYR A 142 0.74 10.38 -8.40
N GLY A 143 1.28 9.40 -7.67
CA GLY A 143 1.06 9.24 -6.22
C GLY A 143 -0.11 8.35 -5.83
N HIS A 144 -0.67 7.57 -6.76
CA HIS A 144 -1.81 6.67 -6.50
C HIS A 144 -1.38 5.22 -6.37
N TYR A 145 -2.11 4.46 -5.55
CA TYR A 145 -1.90 3.03 -5.37
C TYR A 145 -3.18 2.25 -5.65
N ASP A 146 -3.06 1.26 -6.53
CA ASP A 146 -4.06 0.21 -6.71
C ASP A 146 -3.57 -1.11 -6.10
N LEU A 147 -4.45 -2.10 -6.01
CA LEU A 147 -4.09 -3.46 -5.63
C LEU A 147 -3.80 -4.29 -6.89
N LEU A 148 -2.73 -5.07 -6.86
CA LEU A 148 -2.39 -6.07 -7.86
C LEU A 148 -2.52 -7.45 -7.21
N HIS A 149 -3.40 -8.32 -7.72
CA HIS A 149 -3.64 -9.65 -7.16
C HIS A 149 -3.40 -10.75 -8.18
#